data_AF-A0A9D6IC99-F1
#
_entry.id   AF-A0A9D6IC99-F1
#
_cell.length_a   1.000
_cell.length_b   1.000
_cell.length_c   1.000
_cell.angle_alpha   90.00
_cell.angle_beta   90.00
_cell.angle_gamma   90.00
#
_symmetry.space_group_name_H-M   'P 1'
#
loop_
_entity.id
_entity.type
_entity.pdbx_description
1 polymer ?
#
loop_
_entity_poly.entity_id
_entity_poly.type
_entity_poly.pdbx_seq_one_letter_code
_entity_poly.pdbx_strand_id
1 'polypeptide(L)'
;MTLAAIPDGSSNTFLFAEAQTPVPWTKPADMAITPNGALPLPPDRFLAAMADASVRMVDRRNVNDGTLRLLIDPRDGQALPVNWDR
;
A
#
# COMPACT_ATOMS: atom_id res chain seq x y z
N MET A 1 0.13 -1.38 -19.79
CA MET A 1 0.92 -2.18 -18.82
C MET A 1 0.15 -3.45 -18.56
N THR A 2 0.81 -4.62 -18.55
CA THR A 2 0.18 -5.93 -18.28
C THR A 2 0.50 -6.39 -16.86
N LEU A 3 -0.27 -7.30 -16.28
CA LEU A 3 0.05 -7.90 -14.97
C LEU A 3 1.43 -8.57 -14.98
N ALA A 4 1.84 -9.15 -16.11
CA ALA A 4 3.19 -9.71 -16.30
C ALA A 4 4.33 -8.68 -16.22
N ALA A 5 4.02 -7.38 -16.17
CA ALA A 5 5.01 -6.32 -16.00
C ALA A 5 5.31 -5.99 -14.53
N ILE A 6 4.72 -6.74 -13.58
CA ILE A 6 4.99 -6.67 -12.14
C ILE A 6 5.96 -7.82 -11.80
N PRO A 7 7.27 -7.56 -11.70
CA PRO A 7 8.31 -8.60 -11.69
C PRO A 7 8.31 -9.45 -10.41
N ASP A 8 7.90 -8.88 -9.28
CA ASP A 8 7.76 -9.52 -7.97
C ASP A 8 6.36 -10.11 -7.74
N GLY A 9 5.44 -9.91 -8.68
CA GLY A 9 4.11 -10.52 -8.72
C GLY A 9 2.97 -9.61 -8.29
N SER A 10 1.79 -9.77 -8.91
CA SER A 10 0.61 -8.93 -8.65
C SER A 10 0.07 -8.98 -7.22
N SER A 11 0.38 -10.02 -6.46
CA SER A 11 0.03 -10.14 -5.05
C SER A 11 0.87 -9.25 -4.13
N ASN A 12 1.94 -8.65 -4.64
CA ASN A 12 2.89 -7.80 -3.90
C ASN A 12 2.76 -6.33 -4.27
N THR A 13 1.71 -5.94 -4.99
CA THR A 13 1.44 -4.53 -5.34
C THR A 13 0.06 -4.11 -4.87
N PHE A 14 -0.02 -2.96 -4.20
CA PHE A 14 -1.27 -2.29 -3.84
C PHE A 14 -1.91 -1.59 -5.04
N LEU A 15 -3.24 -1.70 -5.13
CA LEU A 15 -4.06 -0.87 -6.00
C LEU A 15 -4.78 0.22 -5.19
N PHE A 16 -5.33 -0.16 -4.04
CA PHE A 16 -6.04 0.74 -3.15
C PHE A 16 -5.69 0.40 -1.70
N ALA A 17 -5.63 1.41 -0.85
CA ALA A 17 -5.52 1.26 0.59
C ALA A 17 -6.47 2.24 1.28
N GLU A 18 -6.97 1.88 2.46
CA GLU A 18 -7.77 2.82 3.25
C GLU A 18 -6.95 4.05 3.60
N ALA A 19 -7.60 5.21 3.55
CA ALA A 19 -6.98 6.48 3.89
C ALA A 19 -7.12 6.77 5.39
N GLN A 20 -6.13 7.42 5.98
CA GLN A 20 -6.14 7.79 7.40
C GLN A 20 -7.27 8.77 7.74
N THR A 21 -7.53 9.73 6.86
CA THR A 21 -8.56 10.75 7.05
C THR A 21 -9.67 10.60 6.02
N PRO A 22 -10.95 10.64 6.44
CA PRO A 22 -12.06 10.59 5.50
C PRO A 22 -12.10 11.88 4.67
N VAL A 23 -12.13 11.75 3.35
CA VAL A 23 -12.24 12.88 2.43
C VAL A 23 -13.69 13.02 1.96
N PRO A 24 -14.34 14.18 2.19
CA PRO A 24 -15.69 14.40 1.67
C PRO A 24 -15.66 14.50 0.15
N TRP A 25 -16.47 13.69 -0.52
CA TRP A 25 -16.53 13.63 -1.99
C TRP A 25 -16.83 14.97 -2.67
N THR A 26 -17.57 15.86 -1.99
CA THR A 26 -17.96 17.18 -2.51
C THR A 26 -16.82 18.20 -2.49
N LYS A 27 -15.70 17.89 -1.82
CA LYS A 27 -14.54 18.77 -1.71
C LYS A 27 -13.26 17.93 -1.70
N PRO A 28 -12.59 17.80 -2.87
CA PRO A 28 -11.31 17.12 -2.95
C PRO A 28 -10.33 17.70 -1.91
N ALA A 29 -9.66 16.82 -1.19
CA ALA A 29 -8.58 17.17 -0.27
C ALA A 29 -7.35 16.36 -0.68
N ASP A 30 -6.24 17.06 -0.90
CA ASP A 30 -4.98 16.40 -1.24
C ASP A 30 -4.36 15.76 -0.01
N MET A 31 -3.83 14.54 -0.19
CA MET A 31 -2.98 13.87 0.78
C MET A 31 -1.55 13.89 0.25
N ALA A 32 -0.70 14.68 0.89
CA ALA A 32 0.70 14.79 0.47
C ALA A 32 1.45 13.49 0.79
N ILE A 33 2.04 12.87 -0.23
CA ILE A 33 3.00 11.78 -0.09
C ILE A 33 4.38 12.36 -0.37
N THR A 34 5.23 12.43 0.66
CA THR A 34 6.64 12.82 0.50
C THR A 34 7.51 11.57 0.36
N PRO A 35 8.70 11.63 -0.26
CA PRO A 35 9.54 10.44 -0.47
C PRO A 35 9.91 9.69 0.83
N ASN A 36 10.13 10.43 1.92
CA ASN A 36 10.58 9.88 3.21
C ASN A 36 9.57 10.10 4.34
N GLY A 37 8.36 10.59 4.05
CA GLY A 37 7.33 10.82 5.05
C GLY A 37 6.49 9.57 5.32
N ALA A 38 5.73 9.64 6.41
CA ALA A 38 4.72 8.65 6.73
C ALA A 38 3.66 8.58 5.63
N LEU A 39 3.23 7.37 5.27
CA LEU A 39 2.10 7.20 4.37
C LEU A 39 0.80 7.58 5.10
N PRO A 40 -0.17 8.21 4.42
CA PRO A 40 -1.44 8.66 5.02
C PRO A 40 -2.43 7.49 5.22
N LEU A 41 -2.00 6.46 5.94
CA LEU A 41 -2.72 5.22 6.21
C LEU A 41 -3.21 5.18 7.68
N PRO A 42 -4.31 4.47 7.99
CA PRO A 42 -4.76 4.28 9.37
C PRO A 42 -3.66 3.69 10.27
N PRO A 43 -3.49 4.18 11.52
CA PRO A 43 -2.35 3.85 12.37
C PRO A 43 -2.41 2.45 13.03
N ASP A 44 -3.55 1.77 12.99
CA ASP A 44 -3.73 0.45 13.63
C ASP A 44 -3.76 -0.65 12.58
N ARG A 45 -4.91 -0.83 11.94
CA ARG A 45 -5.09 -1.80 10.85
C ARG A 45 -5.81 -1.11 9.71
N PHE A 46 -5.50 -1.55 8.50
CA PHE A 46 -6.18 -1.07 7.31
C PHE A 46 -6.36 -2.16 6.28
N LEU A 47 -7.38 -2.01 5.44
CA LEU A 47 -7.59 -2.85 4.27
C LEU A 47 -6.82 -2.32 3.07
N ALA A 48 -6.17 -3.23 2.35
CA ALA A 48 -5.51 -2.95 1.08
C ALA A 48 -5.99 -3.94 0.02
N ALA A 49 -6.40 -3.42 -1.13
CA ALA A 49 -6.68 -4.21 -2.32
C ALA A 49 -5.38 -4.38 -3.12
N MET A 50 -5.06 -5.63 -3.45
CA MET A 50 -3.86 -6.00 -4.18
C MET A 50 -4.13 -6.05 -5.69
N ALA A 51 -3.09 -6.04 -6.52
CA ALA A 51 -3.22 -6.12 -7.97
C ALA A 51 -3.68 -7.49 -8.50
N ASP A 52 -3.71 -8.51 -7.65
CA ASP A 52 -4.30 -9.83 -7.93
C ASP A 52 -5.79 -9.95 -7.52
N ALA A 53 -6.43 -8.84 -7.16
CA ALA A 53 -7.81 -8.75 -6.66
C ALA A 53 -8.07 -9.38 -5.28
N SER A 54 -7.03 -9.81 -4.55
CA SER A 54 -7.16 -10.11 -3.13
C SER A 54 -7.26 -8.85 -2.28
N VAL A 55 -7.85 -8.97 -1.10
CA VAL A 55 -7.85 -7.93 -0.07
C VAL A 55 -7.11 -8.46 1.14
N ARG A 56 -6.17 -7.65 1.66
CA ARG A 56 -5.40 -7.95 2.87
C ARG A 56 -5.70 -6.95 3.96
N MET A 57 -5.75 -7.43 5.20
CA MET A 57 -5.73 -6.59 6.38
C MET A 57 -4.27 -6.46 6.83
N VAL A 58 -3.76 -5.24 6.86
CA VAL A 58 -2.37 -4.93 7.21
C VAL A 58 -2.31 -4.40 8.63
N ASP A 59 -1.42 -4.96 9.46
CA ASP A 59 -1.11 -4.42 10.79
C ASP A 59 -0.09 -3.27 10.67
N ARG A 60 -0.57 -2.03 10.73
CA ARG A 60 0.27 -0.82 10.57
C ARG A 60 1.25 -0.65 11.74
N ARG A 61 0.98 -1.26 12.90
CA ARG A 61 1.86 -1.17 14.08
C ARG A 61 3.12 -2.01 13.90
N ASN A 62 3.03 -3.11 13.17
CA ASN A 62 4.16 -4.04 12.95
C ASN A 62 4.90 -3.77 11.63
N VAL A 63 4.40 -2.84 10.82
CA VAL A 63 4.94 -2.53 9.50
C VAL A 63 5.50 -1.12 9.43
N ASN A 64 6.72 -1.00 8.89
CA ASN A 64 7.32 0.29 8.59
C ASN A 64 6.94 0.79 7.19
N ASP A 65 7.04 2.12 6.98
CA ASP A 65 6.71 2.75 5.69
C ASP A 65 7.65 2.31 4.56
N GLY A 66 8.87 1.86 4.86
CA GLY A 66 9.80 1.33 3.86
C GLY A 66 9.23 0.10 3.18
N THR A 67 8.75 -0.88 3.97
CA THR A 67 8.08 -2.07 3.46
C THR A 67 6.80 -1.73 2.70
N LEU A 68 6.00 -0.78 3.20
CA LEU A 68 4.77 -0.35 2.51
C LEU A 68 5.04 0.34 1.18
N ARG A 69 6.17 1.01 1.04
CA ARG A 69 6.55 1.66 -0.22
C ARG A 69 6.94 0.67 -1.30
N LEU A 70 7.50 -0.49 -0.94
CA LEU A 70 7.76 -1.56 -1.90
C LEU A 70 6.44 -2.01 -2.57
N LEU A 71 5.37 -2.08 -1.77
CA LEU A 71 4.04 -2.45 -2.26
C LEU A 71 3.41 -1.41 -3.20
N ILE A 72 3.97 -0.20 -3.34
CA ILE A 72 3.40 0.87 -4.17
C ILE A 72 4.05 0.92 -5.55
N ASP A 73 5.35 0.59 -5.67
CA ASP A 73 6.06 0.63 -6.95
C ASP A 73 6.01 -0.73 -7.65
N PRO A 74 5.19 -0.91 -8.71
CA PRO A 74 5.05 -2.19 -9.40
C PRO A 74 6.30 -2.62 -10.17
N ARG A 75 7.40 -1.84 -10.17
CA ARG A 75 8.63 -2.14 -10.90
C ARG A 75 9.87 -2.18 -10.02
N ASP A 76 9.73 -2.20 -8.70
CA ASP A 76 10.88 -2.23 -7.80
C ASP A 76 11.66 -3.57 -7.84
N GLY A 77 10.97 -4.68 -8.17
CA GLY A 77 11.50 -6.03 -8.19
C GLY A 77 12.01 -6.52 -6.83
N GLN A 78 11.62 -5.88 -5.73
CA GLN A 78 12.12 -6.20 -4.39
C GLN A 78 11.24 -7.25 -3.71
N ALA A 79 11.88 -8.18 -3.00
CA ALA A 79 11.14 -9.15 -2.20
C ALA A 79 10.64 -8.50 -0.90
N LEU A 80 9.39 -8.80 -0.54
CA LEU A 80 8.83 -8.38 0.74
C LEU A 80 9.39 -9.23 1.89
N PRO A 81 9.53 -8.66 3.10
CA PRO A 81 9.80 -9.43 4.30
C PRO A 81 8.73 -10.51 4.54
N VAL A 82 9.14 -11.62 5.16
CA VAL A 82 8.22 -12.70 5.54
C VAL A 82 7.19 -12.18 6.54
N ASN A 83 5.90 -12.49 6.30
CA ASN A 83 4.77 -12.02 7.12
C ASN A 83 4.71 -10.51 7.29
N TRP A 84 5.07 -9.75 6.26
CA TRP A 84 5.03 -8.30 6.31
C TRP A 84 3.65 -7.74 6.68
N ASP A 85 2.53 -8.45 6.50
CA ASP A 85 1.19 -7.92 6.74
C ASP A 85 0.68 -8.09 8.19
N ARG A 86 1.49 -8.69 9.08
CA ARG A 86 1.08 -9.10 10.44
C ARG A 86 1.90 -8.49 11.55
#